data_AF-A0A849RVF5-F1
#
_entry.id   AF-A0A849RVF5-F1
#
_cell.length_a   1.000
_cell.length_b   1.000
_cell.length_c   1.000
_cell.angle_alpha   90.00
_cell.angle_beta   90.00
_cell.angle_gamma   90.00
#
_symmetry.space_group_name_H-M   'P 1'
#
loop_
_entity.id
_entity.type
_entity.pdbx_description
1 polymer ?
#
loop_
_entity_poly.entity_id
_entity_poly.type
_entity_poly.pdbx_seq_one_letter_code
_entity_poly.pdbx_strand_id
1 'polypeptide(L)'
;MNPPTHLYDLLTAYAASETRVSELNLGLVWTLCKAEGHLGLAMSPSTPTRTLTWPGTLVGKTLGELAAWLTAWEPYQATVGMAAVNCSLNQHPLPAGLHLNSGNLAVFEHFLPQLRNQKVVVIGHYPGIERYADDCQLSILERQPQLNDYPDPACEFLLPSADWVFLSASTITNKTFPRLAQLAEHATTVLMGPSLPWFPQWHEFGINYLAGLAITDADKLTQTAAEGGGVRIFENGACYHLVELTPSNSMAWLKSQIAEDYAEKQKLTLAMEQWYAEGNKVRFPAFTQLQHIVTRLSHMDSSYKRLWDESLLR
;
A
#
# COMPACT_ATOMS: atom_id res chain seq x y z
N MET A 1 -15.04 -13.40 -9.48
CA MET A 1 -14.27 -12.95 -8.32
C MET A 1 -12.82 -13.31 -8.58
N ASN A 2 -11.89 -12.35 -8.48
CA ASN A 2 -10.47 -12.61 -8.69
C ASN A 2 -9.91 -13.54 -7.60
N PRO A 3 -8.89 -14.37 -7.89
CA PRO A 3 -8.26 -15.19 -6.86
C PRO A 3 -7.62 -14.28 -5.78
N PRO A 4 -7.49 -14.74 -4.52
CA PRO A 4 -6.86 -13.95 -3.45
C PRO A 4 -5.43 -13.50 -3.76
N THR A 5 -4.71 -14.21 -4.65
CA THR A 5 -3.36 -13.87 -5.09
C THR A 5 -3.30 -12.64 -5.98
N HIS A 6 -4.41 -12.25 -6.62
CA HIS A 6 -4.44 -11.22 -7.65
C HIS A 6 -3.87 -9.88 -7.19
N LEU A 7 -4.17 -9.46 -5.95
CA LEU A 7 -3.59 -8.25 -5.36
C LEU A 7 -2.06 -8.31 -5.31
N TYR A 8 -1.51 -9.45 -4.88
CA TYR A 8 -0.08 -9.63 -4.70
C TYR A 8 0.63 -9.72 -6.06
N ASP A 9 0.01 -10.35 -7.05
CA ASP A 9 0.50 -10.41 -8.42
C ASP A 9 0.62 -8.98 -8.99
N LEU A 10 -0.41 -8.14 -8.81
CA LEU A 10 -0.35 -6.73 -9.20
C LEU A 10 0.73 -5.97 -8.42
N LEU A 11 0.75 -6.03 -7.09
CA LEU A 11 1.71 -5.29 -6.28
C LEU A 11 3.17 -5.63 -6.62
N THR A 12 3.47 -6.92 -6.81
CA THR A 12 4.83 -7.36 -7.19
C THR A 12 5.19 -6.96 -8.61
N ALA A 13 4.25 -7.02 -9.56
CA ALA A 13 4.47 -6.54 -10.92
C ALA A 13 4.71 -5.02 -10.97
N TYR A 14 3.98 -4.24 -10.16
CA TYR A 14 4.13 -2.79 -10.14
C TYR A 14 5.42 -2.35 -9.44
N ALA A 15 5.81 -3.01 -8.36
CA ALA A 15 7.05 -2.72 -7.63
C ALA A 15 8.31 -3.33 -8.25
N ALA A 16 8.19 -4.00 -9.40
CA ALA A 16 9.31 -4.67 -10.05
C ALA A 16 10.33 -3.64 -10.59
N SER A 17 11.40 -3.42 -9.83
CA SER A 17 12.46 -2.45 -10.15
C SER A 17 13.86 -3.02 -9.92
N GLU A 18 14.80 -2.65 -10.77
CA GLU A 18 16.23 -2.98 -10.66
C GLU A 18 17.00 -2.02 -9.72
N THR A 19 16.34 -0.96 -9.24
CA THR A 19 16.89 -0.02 -8.28
C THR A 19 17.33 -0.75 -7.01
N ARG A 20 18.57 -0.50 -6.56
CA ARG A 20 19.15 -1.20 -5.42
C ARG A 20 18.82 -0.53 -4.09
N VAL A 21 18.48 -1.35 -3.10
CA VAL A 21 18.23 -0.91 -1.73
C VAL A 21 19.52 -0.40 -1.10
N SER A 22 19.47 0.84 -0.63
CA SER A 22 20.57 1.51 0.06
C SER A 22 20.51 1.35 1.58
N GLU A 23 19.30 1.21 2.12
CA GLU A 23 19.08 1.06 3.55
C GLU A 23 17.83 0.22 3.80
N LEU A 24 17.90 -0.68 4.79
CA LEU A 24 16.73 -1.35 5.31
C LEU A 24 16.84 -1.46 6.84
N ASN A 25 15.81 -0.98 7.53
CA ASN A 25 15.70 -1.04 8.98
C ASN A 25 14.45 -1.84 9.37
N LEU A 26 14.62 -2.88 10.18
CA LEU A 26 13.51 -3.53 10.89
C LEU A 26 13.36 -2.86 12.26
N GLY A 27 12.50 -1.84 12.33
CA GLY A 27 12.22 -1.13 13.57
C GLY A 27 11.25 -1.87 14.47
N LEU A 28 10.96 -1.27 15.64
CA LEU A 28 10.00 -1.83 16.61
C LEU A 28 8.56 -1.76 16.11
N VAL A 29 8.22 -0.69 15.38
CA VAL A 29 6.87 -0.45 14.84
C VAL A 29 6.90 -0.38 13.31
N TRP A 30 7.95 0.19 12.74
CA TRP A 30 8.07 0.42 11.30
C TRP A 30 9.31 -0.27 10.74
N THR A 31 9.08 -1.09 9.72
CA THR A 31 10.12 -1.53 8.80
C THR A 31 10.23 -0.51 7.69
N LEU A 32 11.44 0.01 7.48
CA LEU A 32 11.75 1.05 6.50
C LEU A 32 12.69 0.50 5.43
N CYS A 33 12.40 0.84 4.17
CA CYS A 33 13.23 0.57 3.01
C CYS A 33 13.57 1.90 2.33
N LYS A 34 14.84 2.10 1.92
CA LYS A 34 15.30 3.28 1.20
C LYS A 34 16.05 2.92 -0.07
N ALA A 35 15.68 3.55 -1.18
CA ALA A 35 16.39 3.41 -2.44
C ALA A 35 16.25 4.68 -3.28
N GLU A 36 17.35 5.16 -3.88
CA GLU A 36 17.38 6.37 -4.74
C GLU A 36 16.70 7.62 -4.15
N GLY A 37 16.72 7.78 -2.82
CA GLY A 37 16.09 8.91 -2.12
C GLY A 37 14.59 8.71 -1.81
N HIS A 38 13.99 7.61 -2.29
CA HIS A 38 12.63 7.21 -1.94
C HIS A 38 12.62 6.34 -0.69
N LEU A 39 11.50 6.38 0.03
CA LEU A 39 11.29 5.64 1.27
C LEU A 39 9.99 4.83 1.16
N GLY A 40 10.02 3.61 1.69
CA GLY A 40 8.83 2.78 1.89
C GLY A 40 8.75 2.30 3.33
N LEU A 41 7.53 2.27 3.87
CA LEU A 41 7.27 1.82 5.23
C LEU A 41 6.33 0.61 5.21
N ALA A 42 6.49 -0.28 6.17
CA ALA A 42 5.50 -1.29 6.51
C ALA A 42 5.49 -1.51 8.01
N MET A 43 4.33 -1.85 8.58
CA MET A 43 4.23 -2.12 10.00
C MET A 43 4.98 -3.41 10.34
N SER A 44 5.87 -3.33 11.34
CA SER A 44 6.65 -4.46 11.81
C SER A 44 5.75 -5.45 12.56
N PRO A 45 6.00 -6.77 12.44
CA PRO A 45 5.30 -7.77 13.26
C PRO A 45 5.53 -7.53 14.75
N SER A 46 4.49 -7.74 15.58
CA SER A 46 4.55 -7.50 17.03
C SER A 46 5.34 -8.56 17.81
N THR A 47 5.50 -9.76 17.26
CA THR A 47 6.20 -10.86 17.94
C THR A 47 7.68 -10.89 17.58
N PRO A 48 8.59 -10.48 18.49
CA PRO A 48 10.02 -10.44 18.21
C PRO A 48 10.58 -11.83 17.91
N THR A 49 11.60 -11.89 17.04
CA THR A 49 12.31 -13.11 16.67
C THR A 49 13.82 -12.93 16.76
N ARG A 50 14.54 -14.03 17.06
CA ARG A 50 16.00 -14.06 17.18
C ARG A 50 16.68 -14.87 16.07
N THR A 51 15.91 -15.40 15.12
CA THR A 51 16.36 -16.48 14.22
C THR A 51 16.19 -16.15 12.73
N LEU A 52 16.05 -14.88 12.36
CA LEU A 52 16.04 -14.48 10.95
C LEU A 52 17.38 -14.84 10.29
N THR A 53 17.34 -15.43 9.10
CA THR A 53 18.53 -15.99 8.43
C THR A 53 19.18 -15.04 7.42
N TRP A 54 18.48 -13.97 7.04
CA TRP A 54 18.86 -13.02 6.01
C TRP A 54 19.38 -11.63 6.47
N PRO A 55 19.30 -11.21 7.76
CA PRO A 55 19.90 -9.94 8.17
C PRO A 55 21.38 -9.83 7.76
N GLY A 56 21.79 -8.65 7.30
CA GLY A 56 23.13 -8.42 6.73
C GLY A 56 23.26 -8.71 5.24
N THR A 57 22.21 -9.22 4.58
CA THR A 57 22.25 -9.58 3.14
C THR A 57 21.33 -8.77 2.24
N LEU A 58 20.55 -7.83 2.80
CA LEU A 58 19.47 -7.15 2.08
C LEU A 58 19.89 -5.88 1.34
N VAL A 59 20.80 -5.09 1.91
CA VAL A 59 21.36 -3.92 1.23
C VAL A 59 22.07 -4.39 -0.04
N GLY A 60 21.83 -3.67 -1.14
CA GLY A 60 22.32 -4.02 -2.46
C GLY A 60 21.40 -4.95 -3.26
N LYS A 61 20.41 -5.63 -2.66
CA LYS A 61 19.35 -6.30 -3.43
C LYS A 61 18.50 -5.29 -4.19
N THR A 62 17.89 -5.71 -5.28
CA THR A 62 16.95 -4.85 -6.02
C THR A 62 15.62 -4.74 -5.28
N LEU A 63 14.89 -3.65 -5.51
CA LEU A 63 13.53 -3.50 -5.00
C LEU A 63 12.62 -4.62 -5.50
N GLY A 64 12.78 -5.08 -6.75
CA GLY A 64 12.03 -6.22 -7.29
C GLY A 64 12.31 -7.53 -6.56
N GLU A 65 13.59 -7.83 -6.24
CA GLU A 65 13.96 -9.02 -5.47
C GLU A 65 13.30 -9.05 -4.09
N LEU A 66 13.28 -7.90 -3.40
CA LEU A 66 12.65 -7.80 -2.08
C LEU A 66 11.13 -7.71 -2.17
N ALA A 67 10.56 -7.00 -3.13
CA ALA A 67 9.11 -6.89 -3.32
C ALA A 67 8.45 -8.26 -3.51
N ALA A 68 9.11 -9.19 -4.21
CA ALA A 68 8.65 -10.57 -4.36
C ALA A 68 8.41 -11.29 -3.02
N TRP A 69 9.12 -10.88 -1.95
CA TRP A 69 8.94 -11.42 -0.60
C TRP A 69 7.58 -11.08 0.02
N LEU A 70 6.84 -10.12 -0.54
CA LEU A 70 5.49 -9.80 -0.07
C LEU A 70 4.59 -11.03 -0.04
N THR A 71 4.80 -12.03 -0.89
CA THR A 71 4.01 -13.28 -0.92
C THR A 71 4.43 -14.32 0.12
N ALA A 72 5.55 -14.11 0.82
CA ALA A 72 6.05 -15.04 1.83
C ALA A 72 5.09 -15.15 3.04
N TRP A 73 5.06 -16.33 3.66
CA TRP A 73 4.27 -16.58 4.87
C TRP A 73 5.03 -16.23 6.16
N GLU A 74 6.35 -16.11 6.12
CA GLU A 74 7.14 -15.63 7.25
C GLU A 74 6.86 -14.12 7.45
N PRO A 75 6.34 -13.67 8.61
CA PRO A 75 5.86 -12.31 8.79
C PRO A 75 6.91 -11.22 8.54
N TYR A 76 8.14 -11.39 9.03
CA TYR A 76 9.18 -10.38 8.85
C TYR A 76 9.60 -10.27 7.38
N GLN A 77 9.73 -11.40 6.70
CA GLN A 77 10.04 -11.48 5.28
C GLN A 77 8.97 -10.77 4.44
N ALA A 78 7.69 -11.01 4.75
CA ALA A 78 6.56 -10.33 4.11
C ALA A 78 6.56 -8.81 4.33
N THR A 79 6.84 -8.39 5.57
CA THR A 79 6.94 -6.96 5.91
C THR A 79 8.08 -6.27 5.17
N VAL A 80 9.25 -6.92 5.03
CA VAL A 80 10.34 -6.41 4.17
C VAL A 80 9.87 -6.24 2.73
N GLY A 81 9.16 -7.24 2.19
CA GLY A 81 8.60 -7.14 0.85
C GLY A 81 7.62 -5.99 0.70
N MET A 82 6.76 -5.76 1.69
CA MET A 82 5.83 -4.62 1.68
C MET A 82 6.55 -3.27 1.74
N ALA A 83 7.59 -3.13 2.58
CA ALA A 83 8.37 -1.89 2.63
C ALA A 83 9.10 -1.63 1.29
N ALA A 84 9.61 -2.68 0.63
CA ALA A 84 10.20 -2.57 -0.71
C ALA A 84 9.17 -2.20 -1.77
N VAL A 85 7.96 -2.78 -1.74
CA VAL A 85 6.83 -2.39 -2.60
C VAL A 85 6.53 -0.90 -2.44
N ASN A 86 6.35 -0.42 -1.21
CA ASN A 86 6.07 0.99 -0.95
C ASN A 86 7.23 1.88 -1.41
N CYS A 87 8.48 1.49 -1.18
CA CYS A 87 9.64 2.26 -1.63
C CYS A 87 9.67 2.38 -3.15
N SER A 88 9.37 1.30 -3.88
CA SER A 88 9.31 1.33 -5.34
C SER A 88 8.18 2.20 -5.87
N LEU A 89 6.99 2.12 -5.26
CA LEU A 89 5.82 2.87 -5.74
C LEU A 89 5.91 4.37 -5.41
N ASN A 90 6.57 4.72 -4.31
CA ASN A 90 6.77 6.10 -3.86
C ASN A 90 7.75 6.90 -4.74
N GLN A 91 8.29 6.30 -5.82
CA GLN A 91 8.98 7.04 -6.87
C GLN A 91 8.03 7.84 -7.77
N HIS A 92 6.78 7.40 -7.86
CA HIS A 92 5.73 8.08 -8.60
C HIS A 92 5.11 9.19 -7.75
N PRO A 93 4.64 10.28 -8.37
CA PRO A 93 3.92 11.32 -7.64
C PRO A 93 2.66 10.74 -7.01
N LEU A 94 2.31 11.27 -5.83
CA LEU A 94 1.02 10.97 -5.21
C LEU A 94 -0.12 11.36 -6.15
N PRO A 95 -1.21 10.57 -6.21
CA PRO A 95 -2.41 10.97 -6.93
C PRO A 95 -3.01 12.27 -6.35
N ALA A 96 -3.94 12.88 -7.08
CA ALA A 96 -4.68 14.02 -6.57
C ALA A 96 -5.50 13.62 -5.33
N GLY A 97 -5.34 14.37 -4.24
CA GLY A 97 -5.95 14.05 -2.95
C GLY A 97 -5.74 15.17 -1.92
N LEU A 98 -6.10 14.89 -0.67
CA LEU A 98 -6.07 15.84 0.43
C LEU A 98 -5.01 15.42 1.46
N HIS A 99 -4.08 16.31 1.79
CA HIS A 99 -3.25 16.13 2.98
C HIS A 99 -4.07 16.46 4.23
N LEU A 100 -4.19 15.49 5.13
CA LEU A 100 -4.88 15.66 6.40
C LEU A 100 -3.96 16.27 7.46
N ASN A 101 -4.57 16.71 8.56
CA ASN A 101 -3.85 17.20 9.73
C ASN A 101 -2.91 16.12 10.31
N SER A 102 -1.93 16.56 11.10
CA SER A 102 -1.02 15.67 11.82
C SER A 102 -1.75 14.84 12.87
N GLY A 103 -1.40 13.57 13.00
CA GLY A 103 -1.89 12.67 14.04
C GLY A 103 -2.31 11.31 13.50
N ASN A 104 -2.16 10.26 14.32
CA ASN A 104 -2.53 8.91 13.92
C ASN A 104 -4.04 8.72 13.73
N LEU A 105 -4.87 9.59 14.31
CA LEU A 105 -6.34 9.54 14.21
C LEU A 105 -6.92 10.51 13.17
N ALA A 106 -6.09 11.24 12.42
CA ALA A 106 -6.55 12.30 11.51
C ALA A 106 -7.54 11.82 10.44
N VAL A 107 -7.43 10.55 9.99
CA VAL A 107 -8.38 9.93 9.06
C VAL A 107 -9.76 9.77 9.71
N PHE A 108 -9.82 9.23 10.93
CA PHE A 108 -11.08 9.07 11.67
C PHE A 108 -11.71 10.42 11.96
N GLU A 109 -10.92 11.42 12.37
CA GLU A 109 -11.38 12.79 12.63
C GLU A 109 -11.99 13.45 11.39
N HIS A 110 -11.38 13.23 10.22
CA HIS A 110 -11.89 13.72 8.95
C HIS A 110 -13.29 13.17 8.64
N PHE A 111 -13.48 11.86 8.83
CA PHE A 111 -14.75 11.18 8.54
C PHE A 111 -15.78 11.25 9.66
N LEU A 112 -15.40 11.66 10.88
CA LEU A 112 -16.27 11.64 12.07
C LEU A 112 -17.68 12.22 11.85
N PRO A 113 -17.88 13.33 11.12
CA PRO A 113 -19.22 13.83 10.82
C PRO A 113 -20.13 12.84 10.08
N GLN A 114 -19.56 11.99 9.20
CA GLN A 114 -20.27 10.96 8.43
C GLN A 114 -20.46 9.66 9.23
N LEU A 115 -19.64 9.43 10.25
CA LEU A 115 -19.68 8.21 11.07
C LEU A 115 -20.78 8.23 12.13
N ARG A 116 -21.40 9.39 12.39
CA ARG A 116 -22.40 9.53 13.46
C ARG A 116 -23.56 8.57 13.30
N ASN A 117 -23.84 7.80 14.36
CA ASN A 117 -24.87 6.74 14.41
C ASN A 117 -24.67 5.57 13.43
N GLN A 118 -23.56 5.53 12.68
CA GLN A 118 -23.24 4.43 11.76
C GLN A 118 -22.63 3.25 12.52
N LYS A 119 -22.77 2.04 11.96
CA LYS A 119 -22.00 0.86 12.35
C LYS A 119 -20.61 0.92 11.72
N VAL A 120 -19.63 1.21 12.56
CA VAL A 120 -18.24 1.40 12.14
C VAL A 120 -17.41 0.22 12.61
N VAL A 121 -16.80 -0.50 11.68
CA VAL A 121 -15.87 -1.57 11.99
C VAL A 121 -14.45 -1.13 11.62
N VAL A 122 -13.52 -1.27 12.56
CA VAL A 122 -12.11 -0.91 12.36
C VAL A 122 -11.26 -2.17 12.47
N ILE A 123 -10.50 -2.47 11.43
CA ILE A 123 -9.53 -3.57 11.42
C ILE A 123 -8.16 -3.02 11.81
N GLY A 124 -7.70 -3.43 12.98
CA GLY A 124 -6.49 -2.95 13.63
C GLY A 124 -6.81 -1.90 14.69
N HIS A 125 -6.19 -2.02 15.86
CA HIS A 125 -6.39 -1.09 16.96
C HIS A 125 -5.49 0.15 16.81
N TYR A 126 -6.10 1.34 16.71
CA TYR A 126 -5.38 2.62 16.62
C TYR A 126 -5.36 3.31 17.99
N PRO A 127 -4.19 3.70 18.54
CA PRO A 127 -4.11 4.28 19.87
C PRO A 127 -5.02 5.50 20.05
N GLY A 128 -5.94 5.42 21.01
CA GLY A 128 -6.85 6.49 21.41
C GLY A 128 -8.15 6.59 20.62
N ILE A 129 -8.43 5.66 19.71
CA ILE A 129 -9.64 5.63 18.87
C ILE A 129 -10.94 5.46 19.68
N GLU A 130 -10.85 4.88 20.87
CA GLU A 130 -11.97 4.58 21.75
C GLU A 130 -12.73 5.83 22.19
N ARG A 131 -12.10 7.01 22.09
CA ARG A 131 -12.75 8.30 22.33
C ARG A 131 -13.93 8.58 21.41
N TYR A 132 -14.02 7.89 20.28
CA TYR A 132 -15.12 8.03 19.30
C TYR A 132 -16.25 7.02 19.52
N ALA A 133 -16.17 6.16 20.55
CA ALA A 133 -17.19 5.15 20.82
C ALA A 133 -18.57 5.73 21.16
N ASP A 134 -18.64 6.98 21.62
CA ASP A 134 -19.89 7.69 21.89
C ASP A 134 -20.48 8.37 20.63
N ASP A 135 -19.67 8.56 19.58
CA ASP A 135 -20.11 9.20 18.33
C ASP A 135 -20.70 8.20 17.32
N CYS A 136 -20.25 6.93 17.35
CA CYS A 136 -20.67 5.88 16.42
C CYS A 136 -20.75 4.50 17.08
N GLN A 137 -21.39 3.54 16.41
CA GLN A 137 -21.39 2.14 16.86
C GLN A 137 -20.05 1.49 16.48
N LEU A 138 -19.02 1.77 17.27
CA LEU A 138 -17.63 1.36 17.01
C LEU A 138 -17.37 -0.10 17.42
N SER A 139 -16.86 -0.90 16.49
CA SER A 139 -16.33 -2.24 16.74
C SER A 139 -14.90 -2.33 16.20
N ILE A 140 -13.95 -2.68 17.07
CA ILE A 140 -12.54 -2.82 16.69
C ILE A 140 -12.22 -4.32 16.62
N LEU A 141 -11.60 -4.77 15.53
CA LEU A 141 -11.12 -6.14 15.38
C LEU A 141 -9.60 -6.12 15.36
N GLU A 142 -8.99 -6.90 16.25
CA GLU A 142 -7.54 -7.00 16.38
C GLU A 142 -7.14 -8.45 16.65
N ARG A 143 -5.98 -8.85 16.11
CA ARG A 143 -5.43 -10.21 16.25
C ARG A 143 -4.93 -10.46 17.67
N GLN A 144 -4.46 -9.41 18.33
CA GLN A 144 -4.11 -9.38 19.74
C GLN A 144 -5.06 -8.39 20.44
N PRO A 145 -6.34 -8.77 20.64
CA PRO A 145 -7.37 -7.84 21.07
C PRO A 145 -7.09 -7.30 22.47
N GLN A 146 -7.34 -6.01 22.65
CA GLN A 146 -7.36 -5.36 23.96
C GLN A 146 -8.75 -5.46 24.61
N LEU A 147 -8.93 -4.81 25.75
CA LEU A 147 -10.22 -4.72 26.40
C LEU A 147 -11.24 -4.02 25.48
N ASN A 148 -12.38 -4.67 25.23
CA ASN A 148 -13.46 -4.24 24.33
C ASN A 148 -13.18 -4.37 22.82
N ASP A 149 -12.00 -4.87 22.43
CA ASP A 149 -11.77 -5.30 21.05
C ASP A 149 -12.39 -6.69 20.81
N TYR A 150 -12.72 -6.96 19.55
CA TYR A 150 -13.10 -8.29 19.07
C TYR A 150 -11.87 -9.01 18.49
N PRO A 151 -11.79 -10.35 18.62
CA PRO A 151 -10.77 -11.13 17.94
C PRO A 151 -11.01 -11.14 16.41
N ASP A 152 -9.96 -11.38 15.62
CA ASP A 152 -10.03 -11.35 14.16
C ASP A 152 -11.09 -12.27 13.50
N PRO A 153 -11.52 -13.44 14.04
CA PRO A 153 -12.57 -14.24 13.41
C PRO A 153 -13.96 -13.60 13.50
N ALA A 154 -14.15 -12.58 14.34
CA ALA A 154 -15.41 -11.83 14.41
C ALA A 154 -15.72 -11.07 13.10
N CYS A 155 -14.74 -10.93 12.19
CA CYS A 155 -14.92 -10.26 10.91
C CYS A 155 -16.07 -10.85 10.09
N GLU A 156 -16.25 -12.17 10.12
CA GLU A 156 -17.33 -12.90 9.42
C GLU A 156 -18.73 -12.52 9.90
N PHE A 157 -18.85 -11.99 11.12
CA PHE A 157 -20.13 -11.62 11.75
C PHE A 157 -20.38 -10.12 11.70
N LEU A 158 -19.33 -9.32 11.80
CA LEU A 158 -19.44 -7.86 11.95
C LEU A 158 -19.40 -7.14 10.59
N LEU A 159 -18.47 -7.51 9.71
CA LEU A 159 -18.26 -6.81 8.44
C LEU A 159 -19.48 -6.84 7.48
N PRO A 160 -20.23 -7.95 7.33
CA PRO A 160 -21.36 -7.99 6.40
C PRO A 160 -22.50 -7.01 6.73
N SER A 161 -22.52 -6.47 7.95
CA SER A 161 -23.56 -5.53 8.42
C SER A 161 -23.03 -4.13 8.77
N ALA A 162 -21.76 -3.87 8.46
CA ALA A 162 -21.12 -2.59 8.71
C ALA A 162 -21.55 -1.54 7.67
N ASP A 163 -21.74 -0.30 8.11
CA ASP A 163 -21.96 0.84 7.21
C ASP A 163 -20.62 1.41 6.73
N TRP A 164 -19.61 1.40 7.62
CA TRP A 164 -18.24 1.83 7.36
C TRP A 164 -17.21 0.81 7.83
N VAL A 165 -16.18 0.59 7.02
CA VAL A 165 -15.06 -0.29 7.37
C VAL A 165 -13.73 0.42 7.14
N PHE A 166 -12.96 0.59 8.22
CA PHE A 166 -11.59 1.10 8.16
C PHE A 166 -10.63 -0.08 8.19
N LEU A 167 -9.95 -0.33 7.09
CA LEU A 167 -9.00 -1.43 6.91
C LEU A 167 -7.58 -0.91 7.16
N SER A 168 -6.87 -1.46 8.15
CA SER A 168 -5.42 -1.25 8.24
C SER A 168 -4.72 -1.87 7.02
N ALA A 169 -3.81 -1.12 6.40
CA ALA A 169 -2.98 -1.61 5.30
C ALA A 169 -2.01 -2.72 5.74
N SER A 170 -1.79 -2.94 7.04
CA SER A 170 -1.02 -4.11 7.51
C SER A 170 -1.72 -5.44 7.21
N THR A 171 -3.03 -5.43 6.90
CA THR A 171 -3.78 -6.61 6.43
C THR A 171 -3.24 -7.19 5.11
N ILE A 172 -2.53 -6.39 4.31
CA ILE A 172 -1.83 -6.85 3.10
C ILE A 172 -0.64 -7.74 3.49
N THR A 173 0.17 -7.31 4.46
CA THR A 173 1.37 -8.05 4.90
C THR A 173 1.04 -9.43 5.47
N ASN A 174 -0.07 -9.54 6.20
CA ASN A 174 -0.51 -10.76 6.86
C ASN A 174 -1.56 -11.58 6.07
N LYS A 175 -1.84 -11.17 4.83
CA LYS A 175 -2.68 -11.87 3.84
C LYS A 175 -4.18 -11.94 4.15
N THR A 176 -4.65 -11.15 5.12
CA THR A 176 -6.08 -11.10 5.46
C THR A 176 -6.88 -10.15 4.57
N PHE A 177 -6.23 -9.18 3.91
CA PHE A 177 -6.89 -8.15 3.11
C PHE A 177 -7.94 -8.70 2.12
N PRO A 178 -7.65 -9.71 1.26
CA PRO A 178 -8.62 -10.13 0.24
C PRO A 178 -9.96 -10.59 0.82
N ARG A 179 -9.94 -11.31 1.96
CA ARG A 179 -11.17 -11.76 2.62
C ARG A 179 -11.89 -10.62 3.32
N LEU A 180 -11.14 -9.74 4.00
CA LEU A 180 -11.73 -8.60 4.70
C LEU A 180 -12.39 -7.61 3.73
N ALA A 181 -11.76 -7.33 2.60
CA ALA A 181 -12.33 -6.49 1.54
C ALA A 181 -13.60 -7.13 0.94
N GLN A 182 -13.60 -8.44 0.73
CA GLN A 182 -14.79 -9.17 0.26
C GLN A 182 -15.95 -9.07 1.26
N LEU A 183 -15.69 -9.27 2.55
CA LEU A 183 -16.72 -9.18 3.59
C LEU A 183 -17.27 -7.76 3.78
N ALA A 184 -16.49 -6.75 3.40
CA ALA A 184 -16.84 -5.34 3.49
C ALA A 184 -17.48 -4.78 2.21
N GLU A 185 -17.86 -5.62 1.23
CA GLU A 185 -18.32 -5.18 -0.10
C GLU A 185 -19.55 -4.28 -0.11
N HIS A 186 -20.33 -4.27 0.98
CA HIS A 186 -21.53 -3.43 1.14
C HIS A 186 -21.29 -2.17 1.97
N ALA A 187 -20.12 -2.03 2.59
CA ALA A 187 -19.77 -0.88 3.42
C ALA A 187 -19.06 0.20 2.60
N THR A 188 -19.02 1.42 3.14
CA THR A 188 -18.05 2.42 2.69
C THR A 188 -16.68 2.07 3.28
N THR A 189 -15.69 1.81 2.43
CA THR A 189 -14.39 1.28 2.85
C THR A 189 -13.27 2.32 2.78
N VAL A 190 -12.43 2.33 3.81
CA VAL A 190 -11.22 3.17 3.89
C VAL A 190 -10.03 2.26 4.15
N LEU A 191 -9.16 2.05 3.15
CA LEU A 191 -7.88 1.38 3.36
C LEU A 191 -6.87 2.43 3.80
N MET A 192 -6.22 2.22 4.96
CA MET A 192 -5.40 3.25 5.58
C MET A 192 -4.16 2.74 6.29
N GLY A 193 -3.17 3.62 6.42
CA GLY A 193 -1.99 3.41 7.25
C GLY A 193 -0.67 3.42 6.46
N PRO A 194 0.47 3.49 7.17
CA PRO A 194 1.80 3.58 6.54
C PRO A 194 2.22 2.41 5.67
N SER A 195 1.55 1.26 5.79
CA SER A 195 1.81 0.11 4.93
C SER A 195 1.11 0.20 3.57
N LEU A 196 0.32 1.26 3.30
CA LEU A 196 -0.48 1.39 2.08
C LEU A 196 0.40 1.69 0.85
N PRO A 197 0.38 0.83 -0.19
CA PRO A 197 1.02 1.10 -1.48
C PRO A 197 0.16 2.01 -2.36
N TRP A 198 0.79 3.04 -2.92
CA TRP A 198 0.16 3.94 -3.91
C TRP A 198 0.13 3.31 -5.30
N PHE A 199 -0.86 2.45 -5.57
CA PHE A 199 -1.13 1.90 -6.89
C PHE A 199 -2.60 2.14 -7.34
N PRO A 200 -2.86 2.36 -8.64
CA PRO A 200 -4.13 2.94 -9.11
C PRO A 200 -5.34 1.99 -9.15
N GLN A 201 -5.13 0.68 -8.98
CA GLN A 201 -6.17 -0.34 -9.19
C GLN A 201 -6.91 -0.75 -7.91
N TRP A 202 -6.79 0.02 -6.82
CA TRP A 202 -7.46 -0.28 -5.55
C TRP A 202 -9.00 -0.39 -5.66
N HIS A 203 -9.62 0.32 -6.60
CA HIS A 203 -11.06 0.25 -6.87
C HIS A 203 -11.52 -1.17 -7.26
N GLU A 204 -10.64 -2.00 -7.83
CA GLU A 204 -10.95 -3.39 -8.19
C GLU A 204 -11.19 -4.30 -6.97
N PHE A 205 -10.82 -3.82 -5.78
CA PHE A 205 -10.93 -4.54 -4.51
C PHE A 205 -12.03 -3.97 -3.62
N GLY A 206 -12.96 -3.18 -4.18
CA GLY A 206 -14.09 -2.61 -3.42
C GLY A 206 -13.68 -1.50 -2.46
N ILE A 207 -12.52 -0.87 -2.68
CA ILE A 207 -12.01 0.21 -1.83
C ILE A 207 -12.57 1.56 -2.31
N ASN A 208 -13.19 2.34 -1.40
CA ASN A 208 -13.73 3.66 -1.71
C ASN A 208 -12.73 4.79 -1.42
N TYR A 209 -11.95 4.67 -0.35
CA TYR A 209 -10.97 5.68 0.05
C TYR A 209 -9.62 5.05 0.38
N LEU A 210 -8.55 5.74 0.01
CA LEU A 210 -7.18 5.44 0.43
C LEU A 210 -6.69 6.53 1.36
N ALA A 211 -6.12 6.16 2.51
CA ALA A 211 -5.41 7.06 3.40
C ALA A 211 -4.01 6.52 3.71
N GLY A 212 -3.10 6.69 2.76
CA GLY A 212 -1.69 6.32 2.89
C GLY A 212 -0.85 7.49 3.41
N LEU A 213 0.48 7.32 3.40
CA LEU A 213 1.38 8.40 3.81
C LEU A 213 1.78 9.32 2.66
N ALA A 214 1.78 10.62 2.94
CA ALA A 214 2.65 11.59 2.29
C ALA A 214 3.84 11.87 3.21
N ILE A 215 5.04 11.63 2.70
CA ILE A 215 6.29 11.90 3.43
C ILE A 215 6.58 13.40 3.33
N THR A 216 6.63 14.07 4.47
CA THR A 216 6.87 15.52 4.56
C THR A 216 8.30 15.85 4.89
N ASP A 217 9.00 14.96 5.61
CA ASP A 217 10.43 15.08 5.94
C ASP A 217 11.04 13.68 6.06
N ALA A 218 11.77 13.26 5.03
CA ALA A 218 12.33 11.92 4.92
C ALA A 218 13.33 11.60 6.03
N ASP A 219 14.19 12.55 6.41
CA ASP A 219 15.23 12.33 7.40
C ASP A 219 14.61 12.22 8.81
N LYS A 220 13.66 13.10 9.15
CA LYS A 220 12.92 12.99 10.41
C LYS A 220 12.09 11.72 10.50
N LEU A 221 11.46 11.31 9.39
CA LEU A 221 10.71 10.06 9.33
C LEU A 221 11.63 8.86 9.61
N THR A 222 12.77 8.79 8.92
CA THR A 222 13.77 7.73 9.11
C THR A 222 14.27 7.70 10.55
N GLN A 223 14.68 8.85 11.11
CA GLN A 223 15.17 8.94 12.49
C GLN A 223 14.10 8.51 13.49
N THR A 224 12.87 9.03 13.36
CA THR A 224 11.76 8.73 14.27
C THR A 224 11.40 7.25 14.24
N ALA A 225 11.36 6.64 13.06
CA ALA A 225 11.12 5.20 12.92
C ALA A 225 12.24 4.35 13.55
N ALA A 226 13.51 4.72 13.32
CA ALA A 226 14.68 4.03 13.86
C ALA A 226 14.76 4.10 15.40
N GLU A 227 14.26 5.18 16.00
CA GLU A 227 14.16 5.37 17.46
C GLU A 227 12.93 4.69 18.08
N GLY A 228 12.13 3.95 17.29
CA GLY A 228 10.94 3.25 17.77
C GLY A 228 9.67 4.11 17.86
N GLY A 229 9.66 5.29 17.22
CA GLY A 229 8.50 6.16 17.14
C GLY A 229 7.39 5.53 16.28
N GLY A 230 6.37 4.98 16.94
CA GLY A 230 5.17 4.44 16.29
C GLY A 230 4.30 5.54 15.69
N VAL A 231 3.35 6.06 16.47
CA VAL A 231 2.48 7.18 16.05
C VAL A 231 3.22 8.51 15.88
N ARG A 232 4.43 8.63 16.43
CA ARG A 232 5.24 9.86 16.35
C ARG A 232 5.69 10.23 14.94
N ILE A 233 5.67 9.29 13.99
CA ILE A 233 5.95 9.60 12.58
C ILE A 233 5.01 10.68 12.02
N PHE A 234 3.80 10.79 12.58
CA PHE A 234 2.80 11.77 12.19
C PHE A 234 3.03 13.17 12.78
N GLU A 235 3.97 13.32 13.70
CA GLU A 235 4.30 14.61 14.32
C GLU A 235 5.27 15.42 13.45
N ASN A 236 6.16 14.75 12.72
CA ASN A 236 7.34 15.41 12.15
C ASN A 236 7.82 14.88 10.79
N GLY A 237 7.39 13.69 10.35
CA GLY A 237 7.96 13.02 9.18
C GLY A 237 6.96 12.72 8.07
N ALA A 238 5.69 12.57 8.42
CA ALA A 238 4.64 12.29 7.45
C ALA A 238 3.26 12.78 7.91
N CYS A 239 2.33 12.88 6.97
CA CYS A 239 0.90 13.02 7.24
C CYS A 239 0.10 12.02 6.41
N TYR A 240 -1.18 11.84 6.73
CA TYR A 240 -2.08 11.09 5.87
C TYR A 240 -2.39 11.89 4.60
N HIS A 241 -2.35 11.21 3.46
CA HIS A 241 -2.86 11.71 2.20
C HIS A 241 -4.11 10.90 1.84
N LEU A 242 -5.24 11.58 1.67
CA LEU A 242 -6.55 10.99 1.44
C LEU A 242 -6.94 11.10 -0.03
N VAL A 243 -7.35 9.97 -0.63
CA VAL A 243 -7.78 9.88 -2.02
C VAL A 243 -9.12 9.16 -2.06
N GLU A 244 -10.11 9.75 -2.74
CA GLU A 244 -11.39 9.11 -3.03
C GLU A 244 -11.35 8.42 -4.39
N LEU A 245 -11.69 7.13 -4.42
CA LEU A 245 -11.65 6.27 -5.61
C LEU A 245 -12.99 6.25 -6.35
N THR A 246 -13.51 7.44 -6.71
CA THR A 246 -14.59 7.51 -7.69
C THR A 246 -14.14 6.95 -9.04
N PRO A 247 -15.06 6.51 -9.93
CA PRO A 247 -14.69 6.07 -11.27
C PRO A 247 -13.87 7.13 -12.03
N SER A 248 -14.23 8.41 -11.91
CA SER A 248 -13.52 9.52 -12.55
C SER A 248 -12.11 9.71 -12.00
N ASN A 249 -11.94 9.69 -10.67
CA ASN A 249 -10.62 9.86 -10.04
C ASN A 249 -9.71 8.66 -10.36
N SER A 250 -10.26 7.45 -10.32
CA SER A 250 -9.54 6.21 -10.64
C SER A 250 -9.08 6.19 -12.11
N MET A 251 -9.96 6.56 -13.05
CA MET A 251 -9.60 6.69 -14.47
C MET A 251 -8.56 7.79 -14.70
N ALA A 252 -8.65 8.93 -14.01
CA ALA A 252 -7.67 10.00 -14.13
C ALA A 252 -6.28 9.57 -13.64
N TRP A 253 -6.22 8.86 -12.50
CA TRP A 253 -4.97 8.33 -11.97
C TRP A 253 -4.36 7.27 -12.89
N LEU A 254 -5.16 6.29 -13.34
CA LEU A 254 -4.74 5.29 -14.34
C LEU A 254 -4.21 5.96 -15.60
N LYS A 255 -4.90 6.97 -16.14
CA LYS A 255 -4.48 7.68 -17.34
C LYS A 255 -3.12 8.36 -17.17
N SER A 256 -2.86 8.97 -16.01
CA SER A 256 -1.55 9.57 -15.71
C SER A 256 -0.45 8.51 -15.70
N GLN A 257 -0.66 7.42 -14.98
CA GLN A 257 0.34 6.34 -14.85
C GLN A 257 0.57 5.60 -16.18
N ILE A 258 -0.48 5.37 -16.98
CA ILE A 258 -0.35 4.83 -18.35
C ILE A 258 0.50 5.75 -19.22
N ALA A 259 0.30 7.07 -19.13
CA ALA A 259 1.08 8.02 -19.92
C ALA A 259 2.56 8.02 -19.53
N GLU A 260 2.86 7.94 -18.22
CA GLU A 260 4.23 7.82 -17.69
C GLU A 260 4.91 6.53 -18.18
N ASP A 261 4.26 5.37 -17.96
CA ASP A 261 4.81 4.06 -18.37
C ASP A 261 4.96 3.95 -19.89
N TYR A 262 4.05 4.54 -20.66
CA TYR A 262 4.16 4.55 -22.13
C TYR A 262 5.35 5.38 -22.61
N ALA A 263 5.60 6.54 -22.00
CA ALA A 263 6.76 7.37 -22.31
C ALA A 263 8.08 6.66 -21.96
N GLU A 264 8.13 5.98 -20.81
CA GLU A 264 9.29 5.19 -20.40
C GLU A 264 9.52 4.00 -21.35
N LYS A 265 8.45 3.28 -21.71
CA LYS A 265 8.49 2.20 -22.70
C LYS A 265 9.07 2.68 -24.02
N GLN A 266 8.60 3.81 -24.55
CA GLN A 266 9.11 4.36 -25.82
C GLN A 266 10.61 4.65 -25.75
N LYS A 267 11.07 5.27 -24.65
CA LYS A 267 12.49 5.53 -24.42
C LYS A 267 13.32 4.24 -24.40
N LEU A 268 12.85 3.20 -23.71
CA LEU A 268 13.55 1.92 -23.61
C LEU A 268 13.52 1.13 -24.92
N THR A 269 12.42 1.18 -25.67
CA THR A 269 12.34 0.57 -27.01
C THR A 269 13.36 1.21 -27.96
N LEU A 270 13.45 2.54 -27.99
CA LEU A 270 14.44 3.24 -28.82
C LEU A 270 15.88 2.90 -28.41
N ALA A 271 16.16 2.87 -27.10
CA ALA A 271 17.48 2.47 -26.59
C ALA A 271 17.82 1.01 -26.94
N MET A 272 16.84 0.11 -26.92
CA MET A 272 17.00 -1.29 -27.33
C MET A 272 17.27 -1.42 -28.82
N GLU A 273 16.56 -0.68 -29.68
CA GLU A 273 16.81 -0.64 -31.12
C GLU A 273 18.22 -0.15 -31.43
N GLN A 274 18.65 0.95 -30.78
CA GLN A 274 20.00 1.47 -30.92
C GLN A 274 21.05 0.45 -30.47
N TRP A 275 20.84 -0.21 -29.32
CA TRP A 275 21.75 -1.24 -28.80
C TRP A 275 22.02 -2.35 -29.82
N TYR A 276 20.99 -2.86 -30.49
CA TYR A 276 21.15 -3.89 -31.51
C TYR A 276 21.69 -3.34 -32.84
N ALA A 277 21.35 -2.11 -33.21
CA ALA A 277 21.90 -1.44 -34.39
C ALA A 277 23.42 -1.21 -34.30
N GLU A 278 23.95 -1.00 -33.09
CA GLU A 278 25.39 -0.92 -32.81
C GLU A 278 26.11 -2.28 -32.94
N GLY A 279 25.39 -3.36 -33.26
CA GLY A 279 25.96 -4.69 -33.49
C GLY A 279 26.14 -5.52 -32.21
N ASN A 280 25.61 -5.06 -31.07
CA ASN A 280 25.64 -5.82 -29.83
C ASN A 280 24.86 -7.14 -29.99
N LYS A 281 25.51 -8.27 -29.64
CA LYS A 281 24.91 -9.61 -29.74
C LYS A 281 24.30 -10.12 -28.44
N VAL A 282 24.57 -9.44 -27.33
CA VAL A 282 24.02 -9.79 -26.02
C VAL A 282 22.70 -9.06 -25.78
N ARG A 283 21.88 -9.60 -24.86
CA ARG A 283 20.57 -9.04 -24.53
C ARG A 283 20.70 -7.59 -24.07
N PHE A 284 19.76 -6.74 -24.50
CA PHE A 284 19.68 -5.36 -24.05
C PHE A 284 19.68 -5.27 -22.51
N PRO A 285 20.55 -4.44 -21.89
CA PRO A 285 20.70 -4.42 -20.43
C PRO A 285 19.41 -4.13 -19.65
N ALA A 286 18.57 -3.22 -20.15
CA ALA A 286 17.30 -2.85 -19.50
C ALA A 286 16.09 -3.63 -20.05
N PHE A 287 16.30 -4.82 -20.61
CA PHE A 287 15.21 -5.63 -21.15
C PHE A 287 14.21 -6.04 -20.07
N THR A 288 14.67 -6.39 -18.87
CA THR A 288 13.80 -6.75 -17.74
C THR A 288 12.89 -5.60 -17.33
N GLN A 289 13.44 -4.38 -17.23
CA GLN A 289 12.66 -3.16 -16.97
C GLN A 289 11.59 -2.92 -18.05
N LEU A 290 11.94 -3.08 -19.32
CA LEU A 290 10.99 -2.97 -20.43
C LEU A 290 9.86 -4.01 -20.32
N GLN A 291 10.16 -5.26 -19.92
CA GLN A 291 9.14 -6.27 -19.69
C GLN A 291 8.20 -5.89 -18.55
N HIS A 292 8.72 -5.39 -17.43
CA HIS A 292 7.92 -4.97 -16.29
C HIS A 292 6.93 -3.86 -16.70
N ILE A 293 7.38 -2.85 -17.42
CA ILE A 293 6.53 -1.75 -17.93
C ILE A 293 5.42 -2.30 -18.84
N VAL A 294 5.74 -3.22 -19.76
CA VAL A 294 4.73 -3.82 -20.65
C VAL A 294 3.67 -4.57 -19.85
N THR A 295 4.07 -5.31 -18.81
CA THR A 295 3.12 -6.00 -17.93
C THR A 295 2.23 -5.01 -17.17
N ARG A 296 2.79 -3.95 -16.57
CA ARG A 296 2.01 -2.91 -15.89
C ARG A 296 1.01 -2.23 -16.80
N LEU A 297 1.43 -1.81 -18.00
CA LEU A 297 0.55 -1.21 -19.01
C LEU A 297 -0.63 -2.12 -19.34
N SER A 298 -0.38 -3.42 -19.55
CA SER A 298 -1.45 -4.38 -19.83
C SER A 298 -2.49 -4.46 -18.70
N HIS A 299 -2.05 -4.39 -17.44
CA HIS A 299 -2.95 -4.38 -16.29
C HIS A 299 -3.74 -3.07 -16.20
N MET A 300 -3.06 -1.93 -16.34
CA MET A 300 -3.70 -0.60 -16.29
C MET A 300 -4.72 -0.40 -17.41
N ASP A 301 -4.40 -0.78 -18.64
CA ASP A 301 -5.31 -0.64 -19.80
C ASP A 301 -6.59 -1.47 -19.59
N SER A 302 -6.44 -2.68 -19.03
CA SER A 302 -7.56 -3.58 -18.73
C SER A 302 -8.42 -3.05 -17.58
N SER A 303 -7.80 -2.40 -16.58
CA SER A 303 -8.48 -1.71 -15.49
C SER A 303 -9.25 -0.48 -15.98
N TYR A 304 -8.58 0.38 -16.76
CA TYR A 304 -9.17 1.59 -17.35
C TYR A 304 -10.37 1.26 -18.22
N LYS A 305 -10.24 0.23 -19.08
CA LYS A 305 -11.35 -0.21 -19.96
C LYS A 305 -12.58 -0.64 -19.16
N ARG A 306 -12.41 -1.38 -18.06
CA ARG A 306 -13.54 -1.78 -17.20
C ARG A 306 -14.27 -0.58 -16.61
N LEU A 307 -13.52 0.36 -16.03
CA LEU A 307 -14.11 1.60 -15.49
C LEU A 307 -14.81 2.43 -16.57
N TRP A 308 -14.23 2.49 -17.77
CA TRP A 308 -14.83 3.18 -18.91
C TRP A 308 -16.16 2.54 -19.31
N ASP A 309 -16.18 1.22 -19.49
CA ASP A 309 -17.38 0.47 -19.88
C ASP A 309 -18.49 0.61 -18.80
N GLU A 310 -18.14 0.57 -17.51
CA GLU A 310 -19.08 0.80 -16.40
C GLU A 310 -19.63 2.22 -16.37
N SER A 311 -18.82 3.22 -16.75
CA SER A 311 -19.25 4.62 -16.78
C SER A 311 -20.26 4.91 -17.90
N LEU A 312 -20.27 4.12 -18.96
CA LEU A 312 -21.24 4.22 -20.07
C LEU A 312 -22.61 3.62 -19.73
N LEU A 313 -22.69 2.79 -18.69
CA LEU A 313 -23.91 2.12 -18.23
C LEU A 313 -24.67 2.91 -17.16
N ARG A 314 -24.13 4.03 -16.68
CA ARG A 314 -24.73 4.92 -15.66
C ARG A 314 -25.26 6.20 -16.30
#